data_AF-A0A4Z1CK04-F1
#
_entry.id   AF-A0A4Z1CK04-F1
#
_cell.length_a   1.000
_cell.length_b   1.000
_cell.length_c   1.000
_cell.angle_alpha   90.00
_cell.angle_beta   90.00
_cell.angle_gamma   90.00
#
_symmetry.space_group_name_H-M   'P 1'
#
loop_
_entity.id
_entity.type
_entity.pdbx_description
1 polymer ?
#
loop_
_entity_poly.entity_id
_entity_poly.type
_entity_poly.pdbx_seq_one_letter_code
_entity_poly.pdbx_strand_id
1 'polypeptide(L)'
;MFWIVAAAITALVTLPILAPIRRAGGGLGSGSEPAAAYDLRVYRDQLTEVERDLERGVIQPEDAVRLRTEIGRKVLEADRRLSQAAPATGRGGTVWAAAVLGIMLAGGIALYLREGVPGAPDMPLAERFAAADAA
;
A
#
# COMPACT_ATOMS: atom_id res chain seq x y z
N MET A 1 5.96 -29.38 -20.60
CA MET A 1 4.91 -28.44 -21.05
C MET A 1 4.00 -27.99 -19.92
N PHE A 2 3.47 -28.89 -19.09
CA PHE A 2 2.64 -28.55 -17.92
C PHE A 2 3.21 -27.42 -17.05
N TRP A 3 4.45 -27.55 -16.56
CA TRP A 3 5.09 -26.54 -15.69
C TRP A 3 5.20 -25.16 -16.30
N ILE A 4 5.41 -25.08 -17.62
CA ILE A 4 5.50 -23.80 -18.35
C ILE A 4 4.13 -23.13 -18.39
N VAL A 5 3.07 -23.90 -18.70
CA VAL A 5 1.70 -23.39 -18.73
C VAL A 5 1.23 -23.00 -17.33
N ALA A 6 1.52 -23.82 -16.31
CA ALA A 6 1.21 -23.53 -14.92
C ALA A 6 1.91 -22.24 -14.43
N ALA A 7 3.20 -22.06 -14.73
CA ALA A 7 3.94 -20.85 -14.41
C ALA A 7 3.38 -19.62 -15.14
N ALA A 8 3.01 -19.76 -16.42
CA ALA A 8 2.44 -18.67 -17.22
C ALA A 8 1.08 -18.20 -16.67
N ILE A 9 0.18 -19.13 -16.33
CA ILE A 9 -1.12 -18.80 -15.75
C ILE A 9 -0.95 -18.16 -14.36
N THR A 10 -0.04 -18.69 -13.54
CA THR A 10 0.27 -18.13 -12.22
C THR A 10 0.78 -16.70 -12.34
N ALA A 11 1.70 -16.43 -13.27
CA ALA A 11 2.21 -15.08 -13.52
C ALA A 11 1.09 -14.16 -14.04
N LEU A 12 0.26 -14.63 -14.97
CA LEU A 12 -0.86 -13.87 -15.55
C LEU A 12 -1.86 -13.41 -14.49
N VAL A 13 -2.13 -14.22 -13.47
CA VAL A 13 -3.06 -13.88 -12.36
C VAL A 13 -2.36 -13.07 -11.28
N THR A 14 -1.13 -13.44 -10.91
CA THR A 14 -0.44 -12.83 -9.76
C THR A 14 0.11 -11.45 -10.08
N LEU A 15 0.63 -11.22 -11.29
CA LEU A 15 1.24 -9.92 -11.66
C LEU A 15 0.24 -8.74 -11.62
N PRO A 16 -0.99 -8.86 -12.14
CA PRO A 16 -2.00 -7.80 -12.02
C PRO A 16 -2.42 -7.51 -10.58
N ILE A 17 -2.46 -8.53 -9.71
CA ILE A 17 -2.78 -8.39 -8.28
C ILE A 17 -1.62 -7.70 -7.54
N LEU A 18 -0.38 -8.02 -7.92
CA LEU A 18 0.81 -7.44 -7.31
C LEU A 18 1.09 -6.00 -7.81
N ALA A 19 0.62 -5.62 -8.99
CA ALA A 19 0.80 -4.30 -9.58
C ALA A 19 0.29 -3.14 -8.67
N PRO A 20 -0.96 -3.15 -8.15
CA PRO A 20 -1.43 -2.12 -7.23
C PRO A 20 -0.69 -2.14 -5.89
N ILE A 21 -0.25 -3.30 -5.40
CA ILE A 21 0.54 -3.43 -4.16
C ILE A 21 1.95 -2.85 -4.34
N ARG A 22 2.54 -2.93 -5.53
CA ARG A 22 3.84 -2.28 -5.80
C ARG A 22 3.70 -0.78 -6.01
N ARG A 23 2.59 -0.33 -6.62
CA ARG A 23 2.20 1.10 -6.62
C ARG A 23 1.91 1.60 -5.21
N ALA A 24 1.42 0.74 -4.33
CA ALA A 24 1.18 0.99 -2.91
C ALA A 24 2.42 1.21 -2.06
N GLY A 25 3.53 0.60 -2.45
CA GLY A 25 4.82 0.87 -1.81
C GLY A 25 5.25 2.33 -1.98
N GLY A 26 4.63 3.06 -2.91
CA GLY A 26 4.69 4.52 -3.03
C GLY A 26 3.52 5.28 -2.38
N GLY A 27 2.63 4.61 -1.62
CA GLY A 27 1.57 5.23 -0.84
C GLY A 27 0.14 4.70 -1.08
N LEU A 28 -0.18 3.42 -0.79
CA LEU A 28 -1.58 3.05 -0.46
C LEU A 28 -1.89 3.37 1.01
N GLY A 29 -1.66 4.62 1.40
CA GLY A 29 -2.14 5.17 2.66
C GLY A 29 -2.88 6.50 2.51
N SER A 30 -2.92 7.12 1.33
CA SER A 30 -3.28 8.53 1.25
C SER A 30 -3.81 8.92 -0.14
N GLY A 31 -4.99 8.42 -0.52
CA GLY A 31 -5.78 9.05 -1.58
C GLY A 31 -6.20 10.48 -1.22
N SER A 32 -6.10 10.83 0.06
CA SER A 32 -6.06 12.19 0.58
C SER A 32 -4.62 12.49 0.93
N GLU A 33 -4.03 13.51 0.32
CA GLU A 33 -2.79 14.12 0.79
C GLU A 33 -2.78 14.17 2.33
N PRO A 34 -1.68 13.82 3.02
CA PRO A 34 -1.66 13.80 4.48
C PRO A 34 -2.30 15.09 4.99
N ALA A 35 -3.31 15.02 5.87
CA ALA A 35 -4.04 16.22 6.32
C ALA A 35 -3.07 17.34 6.76
N ALA A 36 -1.96 16.95 7.38
CA ALA A 36 -0.86 17.84 7.75
C ALA A 36 -0.18 18.55 6.55
N ALA A 37 -0.01 17.89 5.40
CA ALA A 37 0.52 18.49 4.17
C ALA A 37 -0.49 19.47 3.53
N TYR A 38 -1.79 19.16 3.60
CA TYR A 38 -2.84 20.10 3.18
C TYR A 38 -2.85 21.35 4.08
N ASP A 39 -2.84 21.16 5.40
CA ASP A 39 -2.82 22.25 6.40
C ASP A 39 -1.60 23.17 6.18
N LEU A 40 -0.43 22.62 5.85
CA LEU A 40 0.80 23.38 5.62
C LEU A 40 0.68 24.36 4.44
N ARG A 41 -0.03 23.97 3.37
CA ARG A 41 -0.32 24.87 2.24
C ARG A 41 -1.28 25.98 2.64
N VAL A 42 -2.35 25.65 3.37
CA VAL A 42 -3.30 26.63 3.87
C VAL A 42 -2.62 27.66 4.77
N TYR A 43 -1.74 27.24 5.69
CA TYR A 43 -1.01 28.16 6.55
C TYR A 43 -0.02 29.05 5.79
N ARG A 44 0.59 28.54 4.71
CA ARG A 44 1.45 29.35 3.83
C ARG A 44 0.67 30.42 3.08
N ASP A 45 -0.53 30.08 2.61
CA ASP A 45 -1.44 31.04 1.97
C ASP A 45 -1.91 32.10 2.98
N GLN A 46 -2.25 31.70 4.22
CA GLN A 46 -2.61 32.63 5.30
C GLN A 46 -1.47 33.61 5.63
N LEU A 47 -0.22 33.16 5.67
CA LEU A 47 0.94 34.05 5.85
C LEU A 47 1.05 35.09 4.73
N THR A 48 0.75 34.69 3.50
CA THR A 48 0.75 35.58 2.34
C THR A 48 -0.39 36.59 2.40
N GLU A 49 -1.56 36.17 2.89
CA GLU A 49 -2.72 37.05 3.10
C GLU A 49 -2.45 38.10 4.18
N VAL A 50 -1.80 37.71 5.29
CA VAL A 50 -1.39 38.65 6.36
C VAL A 50 -0.43 39.71 5.84
N GLU A 51 0.52 39.36 4.97
CA GLU A 51 1.42 40.35 4.35
C GLU A 51 0.63 41.33 3.47
N ARG A 52 -0.27 40.84 2.62
CA ARG A 52 -1.12 41.68 1.78
C ARG A 52 -2.06 42.59 2.57
N ASP A 53 -2.59 42.11 3.69
CA ASP A 53 -3.48 42.91 4.54
C ASP A 53 -2.71 44.00 5.30
N LEU A 54 -1.47 43.71 5.70
CA LEU A 54 -0.58 44.71 6.27
C LEU A 54 -0.19 45.78 5.24
N GLU A 55 0.20 45.37 4.02
CA GLU A 55 0.52 46.28 2.91
C GLU A 55 -0.67 47.18 2.53
N ARG A 56 -1.89 46.63 2.60
CA ARG A 56 -3.14 47.36 2.35
C ARG A 56 -3.61 48.21 3.53
N GLY A 57 -2.94 48.13 4.68
CA GLY A 57 -3.32 48.85 5.91
C GLY A 57 -4.66 48.39 6.50
N VAL A 58 -5.10 47.18 6.18
CA VAL A 58 -6.35 46.59 6.70
C VAL A 58 -6.18 46.14 8.15
N ILE A 59 -4.96 45.71 8.52
CA ILE A 59 -4.58 45.29 9.86
C ILE A 59 -3.43 46.13 10.39
N GLN A 60 -3.36 46.29 11.72
CA GLN A 60 -2.27 47.01 12.35
C GLN A 60 -0.98 46.17 12.39
N PRO A 61 0.21 46.81 12.41
CA PRO A 61 1.48 46.10 12.49
C PRO A 61 1.58 45.13 13.68
N GLU A 62 1.05 45.52 14.84
CA GLU A 62 1.02 44.68 16.04
C GLU A 62 0.19 43.41 15.85
N ASP A 63 -0.96 43.51 15.16
CA ASP A 63 -1.83 42.38 14.87
C ASP A 63 -1.18 41.44 13.84
N ALA A 64 -0.50 41.99 12.84
CA ALA A 64 0.24 41.22 11.85
C ALA A 64 1.36 40.39 12.49
N VAL A 65 2.11 40.96 13.43
CA VAL A 65 3.16 40.24 14.18
C VAL A 65 2.55 39.10 15.01
N ARG A 66 1.41 39.35 15.67
CA ARG A 66 0.70 38.35 16.46
C ARG A 66 0.20 37.19 15.59
N LEU A 67 -0.43 37.48 14.44
CA LEU A 67 -0.93 36.46 13.51
C LEU A 67 0.20 35.61 12.92
N ARG A 68 1.30 36.23 12.48
CA ARG A 68 2.49 35.51 11.97
C ARG A 68 3.04 34.54 13.01
N THR A 69 3.08 34.95 14.27
CA THR A 69 3.57 34.11 15.37
C THR A 69 2.67 32.90 15.62
N GLU A 70 1.35 33.08 15.59
CA GLU A 70 0.40 31.98 15.78
C GLU A 70 0.40 31.01 14.60
N ILE A 71 0.35 31.51 13.37
CA ILE A 71 0.37 30.69 12.15
C ILE A 71 1.70 29.93 12.07
N GLY A 72 2.83 30.58 12.37
CA GLY A 72 4.14 29.91 12.42
C GLY A 72 4.20 28.76 13.43
N ARG A 73 3.56 28.90 14.59
CA ARG A 73 3.42 27.80 15.55
C ARG A 73 2.59 26.64 14.99
N LYS A 74 1.51 26.93 14.26
CA LYS A 74 0.67 25.90 13.60
C LYS A 74 1.41 25.20 12.47
N VAL A 75 2.24 25.92 11.71
CA VAL A 75 3.11 25.34 10.67
C VAL A 75 4.10 24.36 11.29
N LEU A 76 4.78 24.72 12.38
CA LEU A 76 5.71 23.83 13.07
C LEU A 76 5.01 22.58 13.63
N GLU A 77 3.79 22.73 14.13
CA GLU A 77 2.99 21.59 14.61
C GLU A 77 2.57 20.67 13.46
N ALA A 78 2.11 21.21 12.33
CA ALA A 78 1.77 20.45 11.13
C ALA A 78 2.98 19.74 10.54
N ASP A 79 4.14 20.41 10.46
CA ASP A 79 5.40 19.82 10.01
C ASP A 79 5.86 18.68 10.92
N ARG A 80 5.72 18.83 12.25
CA ARG A 80 5.99 17.75 13.21
C ARG A 80 5.05 16.56 13.00
N ARG A 81 3.75 16.81 12.75
CA ARG A 81 2.76 15.76 12.45
C ARG A 81 3.08 15.05 11.14
N LEU A 82 3.53 15.77 10.12
CA LEU A 82 3.93 15.20 8.83
C LEU A 82 5.19 14.33 8.97
N SER A 83 6.18 14.80 9.74
CA SER A 83 7.41 14.07 10.03
C SER A 83 7.16 12.80 10.87
N GLN A 84 6.19 12.85 11.79
CA GLN A 84 5.76 11.70 12.58
C GLN A 84 4.84 10.75 11.81
N ALA A 85 4.15 11.25 10.78
CA ALA A 85 3.39 10.46 9.81
C ALA A 85 4.30 9.83 8.73
N ALA A 86 5.56 9.55 9.06
CA ALA A 86 6.40 8.65 8.27
C ALA A 86 5.58 7.38 7.98
N PRO A 87 5.64 6.84 6.75
CA PRO A 87 4.85 5.68 6.41
C PRO A 87 5.15 4.61 7.46
N ALA A 88 4.09 4.11 8.09
CA ALA A 88 4.18 2.93 8.90
C ALA A 88 4.47 1.74 7.97
N THR A 89 5.66 1.69 7.36
CA THR A 89 6.34 0.44 7.05
C THR A 89 6.80 -0.13 8.39
N GLY A 90 5.85 -0.27 9.33
CA GLY A 90 6.09 -0.92 10.60
C GLY A 90 6.49 -2.34 10.26
N ARG A 91 7.65 -2.77 10.76
CA ARG A 91 8.11 -4.16 10.71
C ARG A 91 6.98 -5.17 10.99
N GLY A 92 5.97 -4.77 11.78
CA GLY A 92 4.75 -5.55 12.03
C GLY A 92 3.91 -5.90 10.80
N GLY A 93 3.75 -5.00 9.82
CA GLY A 93 2.98 -5.28 8.60
C GLY A 93 3.63 -6.34 7.72
N THR A 94 4.96 -6.27 7.56
CA THR A 94 5.74 -7.28 6.84
C THR A 94 5.73 -8.63 7.55
N VAL A 95 5.82 -8.64 8.89
CA VAL A 95 5.75 -9.88 9.70
C VAL A 95 4.37 -10.53 9.58
N TRP A 96 3.29 -9.75 9.64
CA TRP A 96 1.93 -10.28 9.46
C TRP A 96 1.70 -10.83 8.06
N ALA A 97 2.16 -10.11 7.03
CA ALA A 97 2.07 -10.59 5.64
C ALA A 97 2.85 -11.90 5.44
N ALA A 98 4.06 -12.00 6.01
CA ALA A 98 4.86 -13.23 5.97
C ALA A 98 4.19 -14.38 6.73
N ALA A 99 3.58 -14.10 7.89
CA ALA A 99 2.85 -15.10 8.67
C ALA A 99 1.65 -15.66 7.89
N VAL A 100 0.82 -14.79 7.30
CA VAL A 100 -0.34 -15.21 6.48
C VAL A 100 0.11 -16.05 5.29
N LEU A 101 1.15 -15.62 4.58
CA LEU A 101 1.69 -16.36 3.46
C LEU A 101 2.21 -17.74 3.90
N GLY A 102 2.92 -17.81 5.03
CA GLY A 102 3.39 -19.05 5.63
C GLY A 102 2.23 -20.00 5.99
N ILE A 103 1.16 -19.47 6.60
CA ILE A 103 -0.04 -20.26 6.93
C ILE A 103 -0.72 -20.78 5.66
N MET A 104 -0.85 -19.97 4.62
CA MET A 104 -1.46 -20.41 3.36
C MET A 104 -0.63 -21.52 2.69
N LEU A 105 0.69 -21.37 2.63
CA LEU A 105 1.60 -22.39 2.10
C LEU A 105 1.52 -23.69 2.89
N ALA A 106 1.63 -23.59 4.23
CA ALA A 106 1.53 -24.76 5.11
C ALA A 106 0.16 -25.44 4.99
N GLY A 107 -0.92 -24.66 4.92
CA GLY A 107 -2.28 -25.17 4.72
C GLY A 107 -2.44 -25.88 3.37
N GLY A 108 -1.91 -25.31 2.29
CA GLY A 108 -1.92 -25.93 0.97
C GLY A 108 -1.15 -27.24 0.93
N ILE A 109 0.04 -27.27 1.54
CA ILE A 109 0.85 -28.51 1.66
C ILE A 109 0.09 -29.55 2.50
N ALA A 110 -0.45 -29.17 3.66
CA ALA A 110 -1.19 -30.08 4.53
C ALA A 110 -2.44 -30.66 3.84
N LEU A 111 -3.19 -29.83 3.12
CA LEU A 111 -4.34 -30.28 2.33
C LEU A 111 -3.92 -31.23 1.22
N TYR A 112 -2.84 -30.95 0.48
CA TYR A 112 -2.35 -31.84 -0.55
C TYR A 112 -1.86 -33.17 0.01
N LEU A 113 -1.17 -33.17 1.16
CA LEU A 113 -0.73 -34.40 1.81
C LEU A 113 -1.91 -35.23 2.34
N ARG A 114 -3.02 -34.59 2.70
CA ARG A 114 -4.22 -35.26 3.22
C ARG A 114 -5.12 -35.81 2.11
N GLU A 115 -5.39 -35.01 1.08
CA GLU A 115 -6.39 -35.32 0.04
C GLU A 115 -5.76 -35.71 -1.30
N GLY A 116 -4.50 -35.31 -1.54
CA GLY A 116 -3.78 -35.62 -2.76
C GLY A 116 -3.20 -37.03 -2.77
N VAL A 117 -2.64 -37.42 -3.92
CA VAL A 117 -1.92 -38.68 -4.11
C VAL A 117 -0.47 -38.35 -4.47
N PRO A 118 0.42 -38.23 -3.46
CA PRO A 118 1.83 -37.96 -3.70
C PRO A 118 2.44 -39.05 -4.59
N GLY A 119 3.14 -38.63 -5.66
CA GLY A 119 3.77 -39.57 -6.59
C GLY A 119 2.83 -40.21 -7.60
N ALA A 120 1.59 -39.71 -7.75
CA ALA A 120 0.72 -40.12 -8.84
C ALA A 120 1.43 -39.93 -10.20
N PRO A 121 1.47 -40.97 -11.06
CA PRO A 121 2.03 -40.84 -12.39
C PRO A 121 1.15 -39.95 -13.26
N ASP A 122 1.75 -39.28 -14.25
CA ASP A 122 1.00 -38.51 -15.23
C ASP A 122 0.01 -39.43 -15.96
N MET A 123 -1.26 -39.04 -16.04
CA MET A 123 -2.30 -39.76 -16.78
C MET A 123 -2.68 -39.03 -18.06
N PRO A 124 -1.90 -39.19 -19.15
CA PRO A 124 -2.20 -38.57 -20.44
C PRO A 124 -3.52 -39.08 -21.02
N LEU A 125 -4.18 -38.23 -21.81
CA LEU A 125 -5.52 -38.50 -22.33
C LEU A 125 -5.60 -39.80 -23.15
N ALA A 126 -4.55 -40.14 -23.89
CA ALA A 126 -4.48 -41.35 -24.69
C ALA A 126 -4.52 -42.64 -23.84
N GLU A 127 -3.78 -42.67 -22.73
CA GLU A 127 -3.79 -43.81 -21.80
C GLU A 127 -5.14 -43.97 -21.12
N ARG A 128 -5.83 -42.85 -20.86
CA ARG A 128 -7.19 -42.88 -20.28
C ARG A 128 -8.24 -43.44 -21.24
N PHE A 129 -8.14 -43.14 -22.54
CA PHE A 129 -9.03 -43.74 -23.53
C PHE A 129 -8.76 -45.24 -23.69
N ALA A 130 -7.49 -45.64 -23.81
CA ALA A 130 -7.11 -47.04 -23.92
C ALA A 130 -7.56 -47.88 -22.72
N ALA A 131 -7.46 -47.34 -21.49
CA ALA A 131 -7.94 -48.01 -20.29
C ALA A 131 -9.48 -48.09 -20.20
N ALA A 132 -10.20 -47.12 -20.75
CA ALA A 132 -11.66 -47.11 -20.80
C ALA A 132 -12.22 -48.06 -21.87
N ASP A 133 -11.54 -48.18 -23.02
CA ASP A 133 -11.91 -49.12 -24.09
C ASP A 133 -11.59 -50.57 -23.73
N ALA A 134 -10.70 -50.80 -22.76
CA ALA A 134 -10.30 -52.12 -22.28
C ALA A 134 -11.11 -52.62 -21.06
N ALA A 135 -11.99 -51.78 -20.49
CA ALA A 135 -12.85 -52.10 -19.35
C ALA A 135 -14.26 -52.53 -19.80
#